data_AF-A0A7X9AZA1-F1
#
_entry.id   AF-A0A7X9AZA1-F1
#
_cell.length_a   1.000
_cell.length_b   1.000
_cell.length_c   1.000
_cell.angle_alpha   90.00
_cell.angle_beta   90.00
_cell.angle_gamma   90.00
#
_symmetry.space_group_name_H-M   'P 1'
#
loop_
_entity.id
_entity.type
_entity.pdbx_description
1 polymer ?
#
loop_
_entity_poly.entity_id
_entity_poly.type
_entity_poly.pdbx_seq_one_letter_code
_entity_poly.pdbx_strand_id
1 'polypeptide(L)'
;MFDKIKTRCLKLCFLLVAIFACTAYADEVQEWRELLKNPTFNAADGGTETDGWALRSAGYGSFKVIQAEEGESGNILQATATQTSPKPWSMELLQELDSDIEHGSVLHISFEYKLSANYCFHFYWQVQASPWPKLLSLKINEPTDSWQGIKVAVPIHEDYFAKKTAFSFHLAEALGQVQLRNLSAKLYPPGTDPEKLQTNVNPVLGGDFYDKDWRALVLQKIERNRRGLLQLSLQKEGKELPKAKVILQQKSSSFSLGVEASAALLSPNVLRRRELSQLQARIAPFVGLLPDYQKIILGSPLFSHVSFYDGMHWRDYEAWGKTVLPALFKQCQNAGKALRGHALFTPAYMFAPPKCRGLSRDRLWEQLMKHIETMCSLYSGSLQSWEVLHGVIEYDEIYNFIGVESIPEAFKLARKTAQGKQLLLSDLNSLGEISEVPLNDLIELLEWLKNEEVSVDALVLGVNLKRLDVAPQSMEKRLDRLAGKSGLPIYIRDFAVNEENPEVQADMVRDYFLLFFSRRELRGVSLGEPWEAALLNANMAYYDKKMQPKKSMLAIQKLLQEDWQSNLELESDENGKLETSLFLGRYDLIVKHGEQVLKQEIEIKDPDLAVQITLTLDANP
;
A
#
# COMPACT_ATOMS: atom_id res chain seq x y z
N MET A 1 -21.24 13.77 -5.84
CA MET A 1 -21.11 14.89 -4.85
C MET A 1 -21.87 16.17 -5.26
N PHE A 2 -23.20 16.14 -5.39
CA PHE A 2 -24.02 17.36 -5.59
C PHE A 2 -25.37 17.24 -4.86
N ASP A 3 -25.81 18.38 -4.31
CA ASP A 3 -27.02 18.64 -3.52
C ASP A 3 -27.08 18.14 -2.08
N LYS A 4 -26.65 19.00 -1.12
CA LYS A 4 -27.33 19.25 0.17
C LYS A 4 -26.65 20.31 1.07
N ILE A 5 -26.57 21.59 0.68
CA ILE A 5 -26.40 22.68 1.67
C ILE A 5 -27.17 23.95 1.24
N LYS A 6 -28.46 23.98 1.56
CA LYS A 6 -29.24 25.18 1.91
C LYS A 6 -30.21 24.67 2.98
N THR A 7 -30.20 25.09 4.24
CA THR A 7 -30.61 26.41 4.72
C THR A 7 -30.48 26.36 6.25
N ARG A 8 -29.82 27.32 6.90
CA ARG A 8 -30.12 27.63 8.32
C ARG A 8 -29.67 29.06 8.63
N CYS A 9 -30.65 29.95 8.65
CA CYS A 9 -30.51 31.28 9.20
C CYS A 9 -31.72 31.60 10.09
N LEU A 10 -31.43 31.76 11.38
CA LEU A 10 -31.94 32.77 12.32
C LEU A 10 -33.40 32.76 12.83
N LYS A 11 -33.48 33.04 14.16
CA LYS A 11 -34.59 33.56 15.00
C LYS A 11 -35.53 32.48 15.63
N LEU A 12 -35.97 32.52 16.90
CA LEU A 12 -35.92 33.52 17.99
C LEU A 12 -36.32 32.85 19.33
N CYS A 13 -35.58 33.13 20.40
CA CYS A 13 -36.03 33.59 21.74
C CYS A 13 -37.05 32.89 22.68
N PHE A 14 -36.61 32.80 23.95
CA PHE A 14 -37.29 32.93 25.26
C PHE A 14 -38.26 31.85 25.76
N LEU A 15 -37.87 31.14 26.85
CA LEU A 15 -38.43 31.37 28.19
C LEU A 15 -37.56 30.70 29.30
N LEU A 16 -37.24 31.47 30.34
CA LEU A 16 -36.72 31.01 31.64
C LEU A 16 -37.84 30.34 32.47
N VAL A 17 -37.50 29.42 33.38
CA VAL A 17 -37.62 29.56 34.85
C VAL A 17 -37.09 28.28 35.53
N ALA A 18 -36.41 28.50 36.65
CA ALA A 18 -35.56 27.57 37.38
C ALA A 18 -36.26 26.80 38.53
N ILE A 19 -35.46 25.90 39.12
CA ILE A 19 -35.50 25.33 40.50
C ILE A 19 -36.14 23.94 40.62
N PHE A 20 -35.31 22.90 40.77
CA PHE A 20 -35.09 22.23 42.06
C PHE A 20 -33.85 21.35 42.01
N ALA A 21 -32.95 21.57 42.97
CA ALA A 21 -31.80 20.71 43.23
C ALA A 21 -32.29 19.43 43.92
N CYS A 22 -32.07 18.30 43.26
CA CYS A 22 -31.91 17.01 43.92
C CYS A 22 -30.58 16.43 43.42
N THR A 23 -29.61 16.39 44.33
CA THR A 23 -28.37 15.64 44.19
C THR A 23 -28.71 14.15 44.10
N ALA A 24 -28.94 13.66 42.89
CA ALA A 24 -28.81 12.26 42.56
C ALA A 24 -27.39 12.05 42.03
N TYR A 25 -26.72 11.03 42.55
CA TYR A 25 -25.46 10.51 42.03
C TYR A 25 -25.52 10.46 40.50
N ALA A 26 -24.67 11.25 39.85
CA ALA A 26 -24.39 11.04 38.44
C ALA A 26 -23.50 9.80 38.36
N ASP A 27 -24.12 8.64 38.16
CA ASP A 27 -23.41 7.51 37.54
C ASP A 27 -22.81 8.03 36.24
N GLU A 28 -21.50 7.87 36.07
CA GLU A 28 -20.82 8.13 34.80
C GLU A 28 -21.60 7.43 33.69
N VAL A 29 -22.13 8.21 32.75
CA VAL A 29 -22.87 7.67 31.60
C VAL A 29 -21.93 6.74 30.86
N GLN A 30 -22.21 5.44 30.89
CA GLN A 30 -21.42 4.44 30.21
C GLN A 30 -21.55 4.71 28.70
N GLU A 31 -20.53 5.34 28.11
CA GLU A 31 -20.50 5.80 26.71
C GLU A 31 -20.44 4.66 25.67
N TRP A 32 -20.63 3.40 26.07
CA TRP A 32 -20.47 2.23 25.21
C TRP A 32 -21.42 1.08 25.59
N ARG A 33 -21.79 0.26 24.60
CA ARG A 33 -22.60 -0.95 24.79
C ARG A 33 -21.72 -2.20 24.87
N GLU A 34 -21.93 -3.02 25.89
CA GLU A 34 -21.23 -4.29 26.04
C GLU A 34 -21.81 -5.32 25.06
N LEU A 35 -21.03 -5.76 24.05
CA LEU A 35 -21.43 -6.81 23.11
C LEU A 35 -21.00 -8.20 23.58
N LEU A 36 -19.88 -8.25 24.31
CA LEU A 36 -19.31 -9.48 24.84
C LEU A 36 -18.55 -9.15 26.13
N LYS A 37 -18.79 -9.93 27.19
CA LYS A 37 -18.01 -9.86 28.42
C LYS A 37 -17.82 -11.22 29.00
N ASN A 38 -16.59 -11.67 28.96
CA ASN A 38 -16.10 -12.92 29.52
C ASN A 38 -17.12 -14.05 29.36
N PRO A 39 -17.55 -14.39 28.12
CA PRO A 39 -18.53 -15.43 27.86
C PRO A 39 -18.00 -16.70 28.49
N THR A 40 -18.60 -17.01 29.61
CA THR A 40 -17.91 -17.66 30.69
C THR A 40 -17.62 -19.09 30.29
N PHE A 41 -16.36 -19.49 30.41
CA PHE A 41 -15.96 -20.90 30.51
C PHE A 41 -16.51 -21.50 31.82
N ASN A 42 -17.81 -21.37 32.10
CA ASN A 42 -18.49 -21.68 33.35
C ASN A 42 -18.88 -23.17 33.37
N ALA A 43 -17.90 -24.07 33.26
CA ALA A 43 -18.10 -25.44 33.71
C ALA A 43 -17.82 -25.47 35.23
N ALA A 44 -18.80 -25.78 36.06
CA ALA A 44 -18.60 -25.94 37.51
C ALA A 44 -17.72 -27.16 37.87
N ASP A 45 -17.42 -28.01 36.88
CA ASP A 45 -16.95 -29.39 37.08
C ASP A 45 -15.61 -29.70 36.37
N GLY A 46 -14.97 -28.72 35.73
CA GLY A 46 -13.76 -28.96 34.92
C GLY A 46 -14.03 -29.68 33.58
N GLY A 47 -15.26 -29.61 33.08
CA GLY A 47 -15.67 -30.08 31.75
C GLY A 47 -15.30 -29.13 30.60
N THR A 48 -15.85 -29.38 29.40
CA THR A 48 -15.68 -28.56 28.19
C THR A 48 -16.84 -27.58 27.94
N GLU A 49 -17.71 -27.35 28.92
CA GLU A 49 -18.83 -26.42 28.76
C GLU A 49 -18.29 -25.00 28.53
N THR A 50 -18.58 -24.49 27.35
CA THR A 50 -18.17 -23.16 26.89
C THR A 50 -19.43 -22.51 26.32
N ASP A 51 -20.25 -21.94 27.20
CA ASP A 51 -21.51 -21.31 26.82
C ASP A 51 -21.26 -20.23 25.77
N GLY A 52 -21.89 -20.37 24.59
CA GLY A 52 -21.77 -19.44 23.47
C GLY A 52 -20.60 -19.71 22.51
N TRP A 53 -19.69 -20.63 22.82
CA TRP A 53 -18.53 -20.94 21.98
C TRP A 53 -18.71 -22.21 21.16
N ALA A 54 -18.27 -22.16 19.90
CA ALA A 54 -18.07 -23.35 19.10
C ALA A 54 -16.59 -23.76 19.13
N LEU A 55 -16.34 -24.97 19.66
CA LEU A 55 -15.01 -25.59 19.72
C LEU A 55 -14.85 -26.61 18.60
N ARG A 56 -13.81 -26.46 17.77
CA ARG A 56 -13.42 -27.45 16.77
C ARG A 56 -11.96 -27.82 17.00
N SER A 57 -11.68 -29.06 17.37
CA SER A 57 -10.29 -29.56 17.44
C SER A 57 -9.87 -30.36 16.21
N ALA A 58 -10.80 -31.10 15.60
CA ALA A 58 -10.57 -31.97 14.44
C ALA A 58 -9.34 -32.90 14.55
N GLY A 59 -8.96 -33.31 15.77
CA GLY A 59 -7.80 -34.16 16.04
C GLY A 59 -6.45 -33.42 16.14
N TYR A 60 -6.42 -32.10 15.97
CA TYR A 60 -5.21 -31.28 16.03
C TYR A 60 -4.81 -30.84 17.44
N GLY A 61 -5.68 -31.08 18.44
CA GLY A 61 -5.44 -30.66 19.81
C GLY A 61 -6.63 -30.87 20.73
N SER A 62 -6.60 -30.22 21.89
CA SER A 62 -7.66 -30.28 22.91
C SER A 62 -7.94 -28.91 23.52
N PHE A 63 -9.15 -28.78 24.08
CA PHE A 63 -9.58 -27.62 24.86
C PHE A 63 -9.92 -28.08 26.28
N LYS A 64 -9.57 -27.27 27.27
CA LYS A 64 -9.89 -27.50 28.67
C LYS A 64 -10.17 -26.18 29.37
N VAL A 65 -11.19 -26.16 30.22
CA VAL A 65 -11.44 -25.06 31.13
C VAL A 65 -10.68 -25.29 32.44
N ILE A 66 -9.96 -24.27 32.91
CA ILE A 66 -9.27 -24.25 34.20
C ILE A 66 -9.98 -23.22 35.08
N GLN A 67 -10.29 -23.61 36.31
CA GLN A 67 -10.94 -22.70 37.28
C GLN A 67 -9.99 -21.56 37.66
N ALA A 68 -10.55 -20.36 37.78
CA ALA A 68 -9.81 -19.18 38.21
C ALA A 68 -9.35 -19.32 39.67
N GLU A 69 -8.17 -18.79 40.00
CA GLU A 69 -7.73 -18.68 41.39
C GLU A 69 -8.57 -17.64 42.17
N GLU A 70 -8.58 -17.72 43.50
CA GLU A 70 -9.35 -16.80 44.34
C GLU A 70 -8.91 -15.35 44.11
N GLY A 71 -9.81 -14.53 43.54
CA GLY A 71 -9.54 -13.13 43.18
C GLY A 71 -9.35 -12.86 41.67
N GLU A 72 -9.35 -13.88 40.82
CA GLU A 72 -9.29 -13.72 39.36
C GLU A 72 -10.69 -13.53 38.72
N SER A 73 -10.77 -12.69 37.68
CA SER A 73 -12.03 -12.28 37.04
C SER A 73 -12.58 -13.29 36.01
N GLY A 74 -12.58 -14.58 36.33
CA GLY A 74 -13.22 -15.65 35.57
C GLY A 74 -12.30 -16.78 35.10
N ASN A 75 -12.90 -17.90 34.70
CA ASN A 75 -12.18 -19.12 34.32
C ASN A 75 -11.27 -18.92 33.10
N ILE A 76 -10.32 -19.84 32.93
CA ILE A 76 -9.30 -19.82 31.88
C ILE A 76 -9.62 -20.91 30.86
N LEU A 77 -9.64 -20.57 29.58
CA LEU A 77 -9.65 -21.58 28.52
C LEU A 77 -8.21 -21.89 28.11
N GLN A 78 -7.81 -23.13 28.30
CA GLN A 78 -6.57 -23.67 27.77
C GLN A 78 -6.85 -24.42 26.46
N ALA A 79 -6.10 -24.08 25.43
CA ALA A 79 -6.06 -24.81 24.18
C ALA A 79 -4.66 -25.35 23.93
N THR A 80 -4.55 -26.65 23.65
CA THR A 80 -3.26 -27.33 23.41
C THR A 80 -3.28 -27.93 22.00
N ALA A 81 -2.45 -27.39 21.11
CA ALA A 81 -2.23 -27.92 19.77
C ALA A 81 -1.13 -28.98 19.79
N THR A 82 -1.47 -30.20 19.38
CA THR A 82 -0.57 -31.36 19.32
C THR A 82 -0.22 -31.77 17.89
N GLN A 83 -0.88 -31.19 16.89
CA GLN A 83 -0.54 -31.32 15.47
C GLN A 83 -0.68 -29.97 14.76
N THR A 84 0.10 -29.76 13.70
CA THR A 84 0.02 -28.56 12.85
C THR A 84 -0.84 -28.80 11.62
N SER A 85 -1.48 -27.77 11.12
CA SER A 85 -2.23 -27.77 9.85
C SER A 85 -1.82 -26.60 8.96
N PRO A 86 -1.72 -26.78 7.63
CA PRO A 86 -1.62 -25.65 6.71
C PRO A 86 -2.86 -24.74 6.72
N LYS A 87 -3.96 -25.22 7.30
CA LYS A 87 -5.21 -24.48 7.55
C LYS A 87 -5.35 -24.25 9.06
N PRO A 88 -4.87 -23.12 9.61
CA PRO A 88 -4.81 -22.90 11.06
C PRO A 88 -6.17 -23.03 11.76
N TRP A 89 -7.28 -22.78 11.06
CA TRP A 89 -8.64 -22.98 11.58
C TRP A 89 -9.03 -24.44 11.80
N SER A 90 -8.20 -25.42 11.40
CA SER A 90 -8.49 -26.84 11.66
C SER A 90 -8.67 -27.11 13.16
N MET A 91 -7.99 -26.33 14.01
CA MET A 91 -8.31 -26.15 15.42
C MET A 91 -8.82 -24.72 15.63
N GLU A 92 -10.08 -24.54 15.99
CA GLU A 92 -10.77 -23.25 16.07
C GLU A 92 -11.59 -23.13 17.35
N LEU A 93 -11.55 -21.93 17.93
CA LEU A 93 -12.45 -21.47 18.97
C LEU A 93 -13.21 -20.25 18.41
N LEU A 94 -14.54 -20.36 18.29
CA LEU A 94 -15.39 -19.38 17.61
C LEU A 94 -16.50 -18.85 18.52
N GLN A 95 -16.72 -17.54 18.53
CA GLN A 95 -17.81 -16.85 19.24
C GLN A 95 -18.55 -15.91 18.30
N GLU A 96 -19.81 -16.23 17.97
CA GLU A 96 -20.69 -15.31 17.24
C GLU A 96 -21.07 -14.10 18.11
N LEU A 97 -21.20 -12.93 17.49
CA LEU A 97 -21.69 -11.72 18.14
C LEU A 97 -23.20 -11.60 17.95
N ASP A 98 -23.96 -11.67 19.04
CA ASP A 98 -25.43 -11.73 19.05
C ASP A 98 -26.12 -10.36 18.96
N SER A 99 -25.37 -9.30 18.69
CA SER A 99 -25.89 -7.92 18.61
C SER A 99 -25.57 -7.29 17.27
N ASP A 100 -26.44 -6.39 16.82
CA ASP A 100 -26.18 -5.56 15.66
C ASP A 100 -24.99 -4.62 15.93
N ILE A 101 -24.20 -4.31 14.90
CA ILE A 101 -23.04 -3.44 14.95
C ILE A 101 -23.25 -2.38 13.86
N GLU A 102 -23.35 -1.13 14.26
CA GLU A 102 -23.75 -0.02 13.38
C GLU A 102 -22.55 0.64 12.69
N HIS A 103 -22.74 1.07 11.44
CA HIS A 103 -21.76 1.84 10.69
C HIS A 103 -21.33 3.11 11.46
N GLY A 104 -20.02 3.39 11.43
CA GLY A 104 -19.41 4.59 12.03
C GLY A 104 -19.08 4.46 13.52
N SER A 105 -19.53 3.38 14.17
CA SER A 105 -19.14 3.01 15.54
C SER A 105 -17.69 2.54 15.63
N VAL A 106 -17.21 2.29 16.85
CA VAL A 106 -15.89 1.69 17.10
C VAL A 106 -16.04 0.48 18.02
N LEU A 107 -15.59 -0.69 17.55
CA LEU A 107 -15.56 -1.91 18.35
C LEU A 107 -14.22 -2.03 19.07
N HIS A 108 -14.23 -1.92 20.40
CA HIS A 108 -13.05 -2.14 21.24
C HIS A 108 -13.02 -3.58 21.74
N ILE A 109 -12.04 -4.34 21.29
CA ILE A 109 -11.86 -5.76 21.59
C ILE A 109 -10.69 -5.91 22.55
N SER A 110 -10.84 -6.72 23.59
CA SER A 110 -9.73 -7.05 24.49
C SER A 110 -9.78 -8.48 25.00
N PHE A 111 -8.63 -9.10 25.21
CA PHE A 111 -8.51 -10.38 25.91
C PHE A 111 -7.11 -10.51 26.53
N GLU A 112 -6.94 -11.45 27.46
CA GLU A 112 -5.64 -11.75 28.04
C GLU A 112 -5.18 -13.14 27.65
N TYR A 113 -3.87 -13.31 27.45
CA TYR A 113 -3.28 -14.58 27.08
C TYR A 113 -2.00 -14.94 27.84
N LYS A 114 -1.73 -16.24 27.93
CA LYS A 114 -0.41 -16.83 28.15
C LYS A 114 -0.08 -17.77 27.00
N LEU A 115 1.17 -17.79 26.57
CA LEU A 115 1.58 -18.50 25.35
C LEU A 115 2.90 -19.25 25.58
N SER A 116 2.91 -20.56 25.29
CA SER A 116 4.12 -21.37 25.39
C SER A 116 5.17 -20.93 24.38
N ALA A 117 6.45 -21.19 24.69
CA ALA A 117 7.56 -20.97 23.75
C ALA A 117 7.30 -21.64 22.39
N ASN A 118 7.72 -20.96 21.31
CA ASN A 118 7.61 -21.41 19.91
C ASN A 118 6.18 -21.66 19.39
N TYR A 119 5.15 -21.23 20.11
CA TYR A 119 3.76 -21.32 19.69
C TYR A 119 3.24 -19.98 19.17
N CYS A 120 2.19 -20.02 18.37
CA CYS A 120 1.47 -18.83 17.91
C CYS A 120 0.00 -19.17 17.63
N PHE A 121 -0.85 -18.16 17.64
CA PHE A 121 -2.23 -18.27 17.20
C PHE A 121 -2.66 -17.02 16.45
N HIS A 122 -3.76 -17.14 15.69
CA HIS A 122 -4.40 -16.01 15.05
C HIS A 122 -5.72 -15.70 15.71
N PHE A 123 -6.00 -14.42 15.89
CA PHE A 123 -7.31 -13.93 16.29
C PHE A 123 -7.90 -13.12 15.14
N TYR A 124 -9.14 -13.45 14.77
CA TYR A 124 -9.89 -12.74 13.76
C TYR A 124 -11.21 -12.23 14.32
N TRP A 125 -11.61 -11.04 13.88
CA TRP A 125 -13.02 -10.70 13.78
C TRP A 125 -13.42 -10.83 12.31
N GLN A 126 -14.47 -11.60 12.00
CA GLN A 126 -14.80 -11.97 10.62
C GLN A 126 -16.30 -12.01 10.36
N VAL A 127 -16.69 -11.86 9.10
CA VAL A 127 -18.05 -12.12 8.62
C VAL A 127 -18.30 -13.64 8.54
N GLN A 128 -19.44 -14.09 9.04
CA GLN A 128 -19.89 -15.49 9.05
C GLN A 128 -20.56 -15.89 7.72
N ALA A 129 -19.84 -15.66 6.62
CA ALA A 129 -20.23 -16.08 5.29
C ALA A 129 -18.99 -16.28 4.43
N SER A 130 -18.93 -17.36 3.65
CA SER A 130 -17.84 -17.62 2.71
C SER A 130 -17.64 -16.41 1.78
N PRO A 131 -16.40 -15.91 1.57
CA PRO A 131 -15.11 -16.51 1.93
C PRO A 131 -14.54 -16.08 3.31
N TRP A 132 -15.39 -15.78 4.28
CA TRP A 132 -15.06 -15.27 5.62
C TRP A 132 -14.19 -14.00 5.61
N PRO A 133 -14.70 -12.89 5.02
CA PRO A 133 -14.02 -11.60 5.08
C PRO A 133 -13.54 -11.26 6.49
N LYS A 134 -12.24 -10.96 6.62
CA LYS A 134 -11.63 -10.55 7.88
C LYS A 134 -11.86 -9.06 8.08
N LEU A 135 -12.51 -8.72 9.18
CA LEU A 135 -12.72 -7.35 9.64
C LEU A 135 -11.56 -6.89 10.51
N LEU A 136 -10.97 -7.82 11.26
CA LEU A 136 -9.71 -7.68 11.97
C LEU A 136 -8.92 -9.00 11.84
N SER A 137 -7.61 -8.91 11.61
CA SER A 137 -6.65 -10.00 11.73
C SER A 137 -5.54 -9.60 12.71
N LEU A 138 -5.22 -10.47 13.66
CA LEU A 138 -4.09 -10.35 14.57
C LEU A 138 -3.37 -11.70 14.63
N LYS A 139 -2.04 -11.68 14.57
CA LYS A 139 -1.20 -12.84 14.88
C LYS A 139 -0.44 -12.59 16.17
N ILE A 140 -0.55 -13.52 17.12
CA ILE A 140 0.11 -13.44 18.41
C ILE A 140 1.15 -14.56 18.46
N ASN A 141 2.41 -14.19 18.63
CA ASN A 141 3.56 -15.10 18.63
C ASN A 141 4.61 -14.79 19.71
N GLU A 142 4.32 -13.87 20.63
CA GLU A 142 5.20 -13.52 21.74
C GLU A 142 4.93 -14.45 22.93
N PRO A 143 5.83 -15.39 23.25
CA PRO A 143 5.64 -16.32 24.34
C PRO A 143 5.70 -15.61 25.70
N THR A 144 4.84 -16.03 26.63
CA THR A 144 4.73 -15.42 27.96
C THR A 144 4.06 -16.37 28.95
N ASP A 145 4.68 -16.50 30.13
CA ASP A 145 4.11 -17.22 31.28
C ASP A 145 3.32 -16.29 32.21
N SER A 146 3.39 -14.98 31.96
CA SER A 146 2.60 -13.92 32.61
C SER A 146 1.42 -13.51 31.73
N TRP A 147 0.32 -13.06 32.33
CA TRP A 147 -0.83 -12.59 31.58
C TRP A 147 -0.49 -11.31 30.80
N GLN A 148 -0.59 -11.40 29.47
CA GLN A 148 -0.45 -10.26 28.57
C GLN A 148 -1.82 -9.88 28.02
N GLY A 149 -2.15 -8.60 28.04
CA GLY A 149 -3.42 -8.08 27.54
C GLY A 149 -3.31 -7.62 26.09
N ILE A 150 -4.29 -7.98 25.28
CA ILE A 150 -4.53 -7.42 23.94
C ILE A 150 -5.68 -6.42 24.06
N LYS A 151 -5.53 -5.26 23.45
CA LYS A 151 -6.57 -4.23 23.32
C LYS A 151 -6.48 -3.63 21.93
N VAL A 152 -7.59 -3.58 21.22
CA VAL A 152 -7.64 -3.05 19.86
C VAL A 152 -8.96 -2.35 19.59
N ALA A 153 -8.90 -1.14 19.05
CA ALA A 153 -10.04 -0.39 18.57
C ALA A 153 -10.19 -0.57 17.05
N VAL A 154 -11.34 -1.06 16.62
CA VAL A 154 -11.65 -1.31 15.22
C VAL A 154 -12.78 -0.37 14.76
N PRO A 155 -12.53 0.57 13.84
CA PRO A 155 -13.59 1.39 13.26
C PRO A 155 -14.52 0.55 12.37
N ILE A 156 -15.82 0.85 12.43
CA ILE A 156 -16.85 0.11 11.70
C ILE A 156 -17.26 0.84 10.42
N HIS A 157 -17.10 0.18 9.28
CA HIS A 157 -17.30 0.77 7.95
C HIS A 157 -18.59 0.33 7.23
N GLU A 158 -19.36 -0.57 7.83
CA GLU A 158 -20.67 -1.01 7.34
C GLU A 158 -21.50 -1.61 8.49
N ASP A 159 -22.81 -1.72 8.29
CA ASP A 159 -23.71 -2.34 9.27
C ASP A 159 -23.58 -3.86 9.25
N TYR A 160 -23.49 -4.48 10.43
CA TYR A 160 -23.56 -5.92 10.59
C TYR A 160 -24.71 -6.30 11.51
N PHE A 161 -25.58 -7.19 11.01
CA PHE A 161 -26.66 -7.73 11.83
C PHE A 161 -26.16 -8.80 12.80
N ALA A 162 -26.91 -9.02 13.88
CA ALA A 162 -26.66 -10.07 14.86
C ALA A 162 -26.36 -11.43 14.20
N LYS A 163 -25.37 -12.15 14.75
CA LYS A 163 -24.85 -13.45 14.29
C LYS A 163 -24.25 -13.44 12.88
N LYS A 164 -24.01 -12.27 12.27
CA LYS A 164 -23.32 -12.16 10.98
C LYS A 164 -21.81 -11.97 11.10
N THR A 165 -21.32 -11.72 12.31
CA THR A 165 -19.87 -11.68 12.56
C THR A 165 -19.52 -12.53 13.77
N ALA A 166 -18.27 -12.95 13.84
CA ALA A 166 -17.75 -13.73 14.97
C ALA A 166 -16.29 -13.39 15.24
N PHE A 167 -15.88 -13.63 16.49
CA PHE A 167 -14.49 -13.80 16.85
C PHE A 167 -14.06 -15.24 16.60
N SER A 168 -12.90 -15.42 15.98
CA SER A 168 -12.33 -16.73 15.67
C SER A 168 -10.86 -16.78 16.07
N PHE A 169 -10.50 -17.76 16.89
CA PHE A 169 -9.12 -18.08 17.21
C PHE A 169 -8.69 -19.31 16.41
N HIS A 170 -7.70 -19.15 15.53
CA HIS A 170 -7.12 -20.26 14.78
C HIS A 170 -5.83 -20.73 15.46
N LEU A 171 -5.77 -22.02 15.80
CA LEU A 171 -4.83 -22.55 16.79
C LEU A 171 -3.88 -23.61 16.20
N ALA A 172 -4.13 -24.11 14.99
CA ALA A 172 -3.36 -25.23 14.44
C ALA A 172 -2.08 -24.84 13.67
N GLU A 173 -1.60 -23.58 13.74
CA GLU A 173 -0.39 -23.19 12.97
C GLU A 173 0.89 -23.83 13.52
N ALA A 174 1.04 -23.87 14.85
CA ALA A 174 2.25 -24.35 15.52
C ALA A 174 1.89 -25.39 16.59
N LEU A 175 2.90 -26.02 17.20
CA LEU A 175 2.71 -26.90 18.34
C LEU A 175 2.88 -26.11 19.63
N GLY A 176 2.00 -26.32 20.60
CA GLY A 176 2.10 -25.65 21.89
C GLY A 176 0.75 -25.40 22.55
N GLN A 177 0.74 -24.43 23.45
CA GLN A 177 -0.38 -24.14 24.32
C GLN A 177 -0.63 -22.65 24.44
N VAL A 178 -1.91 -22.28 24.40
CA VAL A 178 -2.38 -20.94 24.78
C VAL A 178 -3.40 -21.06 25.91
N GLN A 179 -3.36 -20.12 26.84
CA GLN A 179 -4.41 -19.90 27.82
C GLN A 179 -5.04 -18.53 27.55
N LEU A 180 -6.36 -18.44 27.58
CA LEU A 180 -7.14 -17.25 27.28
C LEU A 180 -8.10 -16.94 28.42
N ARG A 181 -8.29 -15.64 28.73
CA ARG A 181 -9.32 -15.17 29.66
C ARG A 181 -9.72 -13.72 29.37
N ASN A 182 -10.72 -13.20 30.09
CA ASN A 182 -11.10 -11.79 30.09
C ASN A 182 -11.42 -11.22 28.70
N LEU A 183 -12.01 -12.04 27.81
CA LEU A 183 -12.43 -11.56 26.49
C LEU A 183 -13.59 -10.56 26.63
N SER A 184 -13.47 -9.41 25.99
CA SER A 184 -14.49 -8.36 25.99
C SER A 184 -14.59 -7.70 24.62
N ALA A 185 -15.80 -7.30 24.27
CA ALA A 185 -16.10 -6.46 23.12
C ALA A 185 -17.07 -5.35 23.53
N LYS A 186 -16.63 -4.11 23.37
CA LYS A 186 -17.38 -2.91 23.71
C LYS A 186 -17.61 -2.08 22.46
N LEU A 187 -18.86 -1.77 22.17
CA LEU A 187 -19.25 -0.95 21.03
C LEU A 187 -19.42 0.50 21.48
N TYR A 188 -18.54 1.37 21.01
CA TYR A 188 -18.63 2.81 21.19
C TYR A 188 -19.46 3.43 20.06
N PRO A 189 -20.27 4.47 20.33
CA PRO A 189 -21.22 5.02 19.38
C PRO A 189 -20.55 5.67 18.16
N PRO A 190 -21.31 5.87 17.06
CA PRO A 190 -20.83 6.56 15.89
C PRO A 190 -20.19 7.92 16.16
N GLY A 191 -19.09 8.20 15.49
CA GLY A 191 -18.30 9.44 15.68
C GLY A 191 -17.30 9.38 16.83
N THR A 192 -17.18 8.24 17.52
CA THR A 192 -16.07 8.00 18.45
C THR A 192 -14.76 7.97 17.69
N ASP A 193 -13.78 8.73 18.18
CA ASP A 193 -12.42 8.73 17.64
C ASP A 193 -11.66 7.47 18.13
N PRO A 194 -11.35 6.50 17.24
CA PRO A 194 -10.67 5.26 17.66
C PRO A 194 -9.27 5.51 18.24
N GLU A 195 -8.62 6.64 17.92
CA GLU A 195 -7.29 6.96 18.44
C GLU A 195 -7.30 7.34 19.92
N LYS A 196 -8.47 7.70 20.47
CA LYS A 196 -8.64 7.96 21.90
C LYS A 196 -8.81 6.68 22.72
N LEU A 197 -9.06 5.55 22.07
CA LEU A 197 -9.21 4.26 22.74
C LEU A 197 -7.86 3.56 22.84
N GLN A 198 -7.58 2.97 24.01
CA GLN A 198 -6.32 2.27 24.22
C GLN A 198 -6.20 1.07 23.28
N THR A 199 -5.20 1.13 22.40
CA THR A 199 -4.79 0.06 21.50
C THR A 199 -3.32 -0.24 21.73
N ASN A 200 -2.96 -1.52 21.81
CA ASN A 200 -1.56 -1.95 22.04
C ASN A 200 -1.06 -2.96 21.00
N VAL A 201 -1.82 -3.14 19.92
CA VAL A 201 -1.45 -3.92 18.74
C VAL A 201 -1.82 -3.13 17.50
N ASN A 202 -1.09 -3.33 16.40
CA ASN A 202 -1.46 -2.74 15.11
C ASN A 202 -2.58 -3.59 14.49
N PRO A 203 -3.81 -3.05 14.32
CA PRO A 203 -4.88 -3.81 13.68
C PRO A 203 -4.60 -3.98 12.19
N VAL A 204 -4.97 -5.15 11.66
CA VAL A 204 -5.00 -5.41 10.23
C VAL A 204 -6.46 -5.56 9.84
N LEU A 205 -7.02 -4.65 9.03
CA LEU A 205 -8.42 -4.69 8.62
C LEU A 205 -8.57 -5.08 7.15
N GLY A 206 -9.72 -5.68 6.82
CA GLY A 206 -10.07 -6.04 5.45
C GLY A 206 -9.27 -7.20 4.85
N GLY A 207 -8.44 -7.89 5.62
CA GLY A 207 -7.67 -9.05 5.18
C GLY A 207 -6.70 -9.59 6.21
N ASP A 208 -5.71 -10.35 5.75
CA ASP A 208 -4.75 -11.05 6.61
C ASP A 208 -3.36 -11.12 5.96
N PHE A 209 -2.35 -10.54 6.60
CA PHE A 209 -0.96 -10.66 6.17
C PHE A 209 -0.41 -12.07 6.33
N TYR A 210 -1.11 -13.04 6.90
CA TYR A 210 -0.64 -14.43 7.03
C TYR A 210 -1.39 -15.41 6.13
N ASP A 211 -2.22 -14.89 5.22
CA ASP A 211 -3.00 -15.68 4.27
C ASP A 211 -2.10 -16.34 3.20
N LYS A 212 -1.93 -17.66 3.30
CA LYS A 212 -1.15 -18.45 2.34
C LYS A 212 -1.92 -18.73 1.05
N ASP A 213 -3.24 -18.81 1.13
CA ASP A 213 -4.10 -19.09 -0.02
C ASP A 213 -4.15 -17.89 -0.96
N TRP A 214 -4.30 -16.68 -0.41
CA TRP A 214 -4.18 -15.44 -1.17
C TRP A 214 -2.83 -15.33 -1.87
N ARG A 215 -1.72 -15.61 -1.16
CA ARG A 215 -0.37 -15.58 -1.78
C ARG A 215 -0.24 -16.57 -2.92
N ALA A 216 -0.73 -17.79 -2.77
CA ALA A 216 -0.70 -18.79 -3.84
C ALA A 216 -1.49 -18.30 -5.08
N LEU A 217 -2.65 -17.68 -4.88
CA LEU A 217 -3.44 -17.07 -5.96
C LEU A 217 -2.70 -15.90 -6.63
N VAL A 218 -2.04 -15.04 -5.86
CA VAL A 218 -1.27 -13.91 -6.37
C VAL A 218 -0.06 -14.38 -7.18
N LEU A 219 0.63 -15.42 -6.74
CA LEU A 219 1.73 -16.03 -7.50
C LEU A 219 1.24 -16.61 -8.84
N GLN A 220 0.08 -17.26 -8.87
CA GLN A 220 -0.55 -17.70 -10.13
C GLN A 220 -0.91 -16.51 -11.04
N LYS A 221 -1.40 -15.40 -10.46
CA LYS A 221 -1.66 -14.17 -11.22
C LYS A 221 -0.36 -13.60 -11.80
N ILE A 222 0.76 -13.64 -11.09
CA ILE A 222 2.06 -13.20 -11.60
C ILE A 222 2.47 -14.05 -12.80
N GLU A 223 2.42 -15.38 -12.69
CA GLU A 223 2.73 -16.27 -13.81
C GLU A 223 1.87 -15.98 -15.04
N ARG A 224 0.57 -15.73 -14.85
CA ARG A 224 -0.37 -15.40 -15.94
C ARG A 224 -0.21 -13.99 -16.51
N ASN A 225 0.14 -13.01 -15.69
CA ASN A 225 0.05 -11.59 -16.06
C ASN A 225 1.40 -10.96 -16.37
N ARG A 226 2.49 -11.57 -15.92
CA ARG A 226 3.85 -11.02 -16.01
C ARG A 226 4.82 -11.91 -16.76
N ARG A 227 4.36 -13.03 -17.33
CA ARG A 227 5.18 -13.86 -18.20
C ARG A 227 4.51 -14.08 -19.53
N GLY A 228 5.31 -14.08 -20.59
CA GLY A 228 4.87 -14.35 -21.96
C GLY A 228 5.67 -15.51 -22.56
N LEU A 229 5.09 -16.14 -23.56
CA LEU A 229 5.66 -17.30 -24.23
C LEU A 229 6.63 -16.87 -25.33
N LEU A 230 7.83 -17.44 -25.35
CA LEU A 230 8.80 -17.35 -26.44
C LEU A 230 8.89 -18.70 -27.15
N GLN A 231 8.66 -18.70 -28.45
CA GLN A 231 8.79 -19.86 -29.33
C GLN A 231 9.87 -19.59 -30.38
N LEU A 232 10.97 -20.35 -30.31
CA LEU A 232 12.07 -20.26 -31.26
C LEU A 232 12.09 -21.45 -32.21
N SER A 233 12.38 -21.17 -33.47
CA SER A 233 12.75 -22.18 -34.47
C SER A 233 14.14 -21.84 -35.01
N LEU A 234 15.11 -22.71 -34.74
CA LEU A 234 16.51 -22.51 -35.11
C LEU A 234 16.85 -23.35 -36.32
N GLN A 235 17.49 -22.71 -37.29
CA GLN A 235 17.87 -23.34 -38.54
C GLN A 235 19.33 -23.01 -38.90
N LYS A 236 19.95 -23.91 -39.66
CA LYS A 236 21.22 -23.68 -40.34
C LYS A 236 21.10 -24.19 -41.77
N GLU A 237 21.36 -23.33 -42.75
CA GLU A 237 21.26 -23.68 -44.19
C GLU A 237 19.89 -24.31 -44.56
N GLY A 238 18.80 -23.81 -43.95
CA GLY A 238 17.44 -24.32 -44.17
C GLY A 238 17.12 -25.67 -43.52
N LYS A 239 18.03 -26.24 -42.73
CA LYS A 239 17.81 -27.44 -41.91
C LYS A 239 17.62 -27.08 -40.45
N GLU A 240 16.83 -27.88 -39.74
CA GLU A 240 16.64 -27.77 -38.29
C GLU A 240 17.99 -27.87 -37.56
N LEU A 241 18.18 -27.03 -36.54
CA LEU A 241 19.42 -26.94 -35.79
C LEU A 241 19.24 -27.49 -34.36
N PRO A 242 19.43 -28.81 -34.15
CA PRO A 242 19.28 -29.42 -32.85
C PRO A 242 20.43 -29.08 -31.91
N LYS A 243 20.17 -29.10 -30.60
CA LYS A 243 21.18 -28.92 -29.53
C LYS A 243 21.97 -27.63 -29.65
N ALA A 244 21.37 -26.59 -30.23
CA ALA A 244 21.95 -25.24 -30.22
C ALA A 244 21.73 -24.64 -28.84
N LYS A 245 22.80 -24.10 -28.24
CA LYS A 245 22.74 -23.43 -26.94
C LYS A 245 22.10 -22.06 -27.11
N VAL A 246 21.01 -21.81 -26.39
CA VAL A 246 20.28 -20.54 -26.37
C VAL A 246 20.48 -19.89 -25.00
N ILE A 247 20.93 -18.64 -24.99
CA ILE A 247 21.12 -17.85 -23.78
C ILE A 247 20.20 -16.62 -23.88
N LEU A 248 19.35 -16.44 -22.87
CA LEU A 248 18.42 -15.33 -22.74
C LEU A 248 18.84 -14.49 -21.54
N GLN A 249 19.20 -13.23 -21.77
CA GLN A 249 19.62 -12.30 -20.72
C GLN A 249 18.67 -11.11 -20.66
N GLN A 250 17.96 -10.95 -19.55
CA GLN A 250 17.00 -9.86 -19.40
C GLN A 250 17.70 -8.52 -19.23
N LYS A 251 17.28 -7.53 -20.02
CA LYS A 251 17.80 -6.14 -20.01
C LYS A 251 16.89 -5.17 -19.28
N SER A 252 15.58 -5.39 -19.33
CA SER A 252 14.60 -4.55 -18.65
C SER A 252 13.36 -5.33 -18.25
N SER A 253 12.71 -4.89 -17.18
CA SER A 253 11.40 -5.37 -16.74
C SER A 253 10.28 -4.46 -17.26
N SER A 254 9.09 -5.01 -17.45
CA SER A 254 7.85 -4.24 -17.71
C SER A 254 7.30 -3.50 -16.48
N PHE A 255 7.86 -3.79 -15.29
CA PHE A 255 7.48 -3.17 -14.03
C PHE A 255 8.63 -2.35 -13.46
N SER A 256 8.40 -1.04 -13.31
CA SER A 256 9.43 -0.09 -12.87
C SER A 256 9.44 0.10 -11.35
N LEU A 257 10.63 0.07 -10.74
CA LEU A 257 10.84 0.65 -9.41
C LEU A 257 11.40 2.08 -9.56
N GLY A 258 10.87 3.01 -8.78
CA GLY A 258 11.43 4.35 -8.62
C GLY A 258 11.45 4.80 -7.17
N VAL A 259 11.72 6.09 -6.98
CA VAL A 259 11.86 6.68 -5.64
C VAL A 259 11.37 8.13 -5.63
N GLU A 260 10.67 8.48 -4.56
CA GLU A 260 10.27 9.84 -4.21
C GLU A 260 11.36 10.43 -3.30
N ALA A 261 12.21 11.30 -3.84
CA ALA A 261 13.38 11.84 -3.14
C ALA A 261 13.23 13.34 -2.85
N SER A 262 13.99 13.86 -1.88
CA SER A 262 14.12 15.32 -1.73
C SER A 262 15.10 15.86 -2.77
N ALA A 263 14.63 16.82 -3.57
CA ALA A 263 15.49 17.63 -4.42
C ALA A 263 16.51 18.43 -3.60
N ALA A 264 16.14 18.86 -2.38
CA ALA A 264 17.03 19.58 -1.48
C ALA A 264 18.16 18.69 -0.92
N LEU A 265 17.90 17.41 -0.65
CA LEU A 265 18.96 16.47 -0.23
C LEU A 265 19.92 16.12 -1.38
N LEU A 266 19.43 16.08 -2.62
CA LEU A 266 20.27 15.89 -3.81
C LEU A 266 20.97 17.18 -4.27
N SER A 267 20.49 18.34 -3.83
CA SER A 267 21.07 19.66 -4.09
C SER A 267 21.34 20.39 -2.76
N PRO A 268 22.32 19.93 -1.96
CA PRO A 268 22.45 20.35 -0.56
C PRO A 268 22.82 21.83 -0.36
N ASN A 269 23.18 22.55 -1.43
CA ASN A 269 23.39 23.99 -1.42
C ASN A 269 22.14 24.78 -1.00
N VAL A 270 20.92 24.22 -1.15
CA VAL A 270 19.69 24.89 -0.70
C VAL A 270 19.29 24.57 0.74
N LEU A 271 19.92 23.60 1.42
CA LEU A 271 19.48 23.17 2.77
C LEU A 271 19.55 24.26 3.84
N ARG A 272 20.32 25.33 3.64
CA ARG A 272 20.40 26.48 4.55
C ARG A 272 19.22 27.46 4.41
N ARG A 273 18.32 27.22 3.47
CA ARG A 273 17.11 28.04 3.25
C ARG A 273 16.16 27.86 4.42
N ARG A 274 15.46 28.94 4.81
CA ARG A 274 14.53 28.94 5.94
C ARG A 274 13.40 27.92 5.75
N GLU A 275 12.94 27.79 4.51
CA GLU A 275 11.91 26.86 4.06
C GLU A 275 12.26 25.40 4.37
N LEU A 276 13.57 25.07 4.43
CA LEU A 276 14.10 23.73 4.63
C LEU A 276 14.65 23.50 6.05
N SER A 277 14.43 24.44 6.97
CA SER A 277 14.98 24.41 8.33
C SER A 277 14.65 23.14 9.12
N GLN A 278 13.43 22.59 8.97
CA GLN A 278 13.05 21.34 9.63
C GLN A 278 13.83 20.14 9.07
N LEU A 279 13.95 20.04 7.75
CA LEU A 279 14.74 18.99 7.10
C LEU A 279 16.22 19.12 7.47
N GLN A 280 16.76 20.33 7.40
CA GLN A 280 18.13 20.65 7.79
C GLN A 280 18.42 20.22 9.23
N ALA A 281 17.52 20.55 10.18
CA ALA A 281 17.69 20.17 11.58
C ALA A 281 17.68 18.64 11.76
N ARG A 282 16.77 17.94 11.07
CA ARG A 282 16.63 16.48 11.15
C ARG A 282 17.88 15.75 10.65
N ILE A 283 18.42 16.20 9.51
CA ILE A 283 19.59 15.57 8.89
C ILE A 283 20.93 16.14 9.39
N ALA A 284 20.94 17.15 10.26
CA ALA A 284 22.15 17.82 10.75
C ALA A 284 23.24 16.85 11.28
N PRO A 285 22.91 15.80 12.07
CA PRO A 285 23.91 14.83 12.54
C PRO A 285 24.50 13.97 11.41
N PHE A 286 23.87 13.97 10.24
CA PHE A 286 24.13 13.04 9.15
C PHE A 286 24.46 13.73 7.81
N VAL A 287 24.74 15.03 7.81
CA VAL A 287 25.10 15.81 6.60
C VAL A 287 26.27 15.18 5.83
N GLY A 288 27.18 14.51 6.54
CA GLY A 288 28.31 13.78 5.93
C GLY A 288 27.90 12.61 5.02
N LEU A 289 26.67 12.10 5.14
CA LEU A 289 26.13 10.96 4.38
C LEU A 289 25.33 11.38 3.13
N LEU A 290 25.25 12.67 2.82
CA LEU A 290 24.58 13.14 1.59
C LEU A 290 25.21 12.60 0.28
N PRO A 291 26.54 12.39 0.18
CA PRO A 291 27.11 11.70 -0.97
C PRO A 291 26.62 10.24 -1.11
N ASP A 292 26.47 9.52 0.01
CA ASP A 292 25.93 8.16 0.02
C ASP A 292 24.44 8.15 -0.37
N TYR A 293 23.66 9.13 0.12
CA TYR A 293 22.28 9.34 -0.31
C TYR A 293 22.19 9.49 -1.83
N GLN A 294 22.99 10.40 -2.39
CA GLN A 294 23.02 10.65 -3.83
C GLN A 294 23.43 9.40 -4.62
N LYS A 295 24.40 8.63 -4.10
CA LYS A 295 24.83 7.37 -4.71
C LYS A 295 23.71 6.32 -4.68
N ILE A 296 22.92 6.23 -3.61
CA ILE A 296 21.77 5.30 -3.55
C ILE A 296 20.70 5.70 -4.56
N ILE A 297 20.29 6.97 -4.57
CA ILE A 297 19.19 7.44 -5.43
C ILE A 297 19.57 7.41 -6.92
N LEU A 298 20.76 7.91 -7.26
CA LEU A 298 21.18 8.07 -8.66
C LEU A 298 22.04 6.91 -9.16
N GLY A 299 22.81 6.26 -8.30
CA GLY A 299 23.72 5.18 -8.69
C GLY A 299 23.10 3.79 -8.67
N SER A 300 22.01 3.57 -7.95
CA SER A 300 21.36 2.25 -7.90
C SER A 300 20.71 1.90 -9.24
N PRO A 301 21.00 0.74 -9.86
CA PRO A 301 20.33 0.32 -11.10
C PRO A 301 18.87 -0.08 -10.87
N LEU A 302 18.45 -0.28 -9.61
CA LEU A 302 17.07 -0.62 -9.26
C LEU A 302 16.09 0.50 -9.56
N PHE A 303 16.47 1.75 -9.26
CA PHE A 303 15.61 2.90 -9.49
C PHE A 303 15.70 3.31 -10.96
N SER A 304 14.62 3.06 -11.70
CA SER A 304 14.48 3.45 -13.11
C SER A 304 14.01 4.90 -13.27
N HIS A 305 13.31 5.44 -12.27
CA HIS A 305 12.84 6.82 -12.25
C HIS A 305 12.95 7.47 -10.88
N VAL A 306 12.95 8.80 -10.87
CA VAL A 306 12.94 9.64 -9.67
C VAL A 306 11.84 10.69 -9.81
N SER A 307 11.10 10.91 -8.73
CA SER A 307 10.20 12.06 -8.54
C SER A 307 10.66 12.84 -7.30
N PHE A 308 10.25 14.11 -7.19
CA PHE A 308 10.63 14.94 -6.05
C PHE A 308 9.40 15.38 -5.26
N TYR A 309 9.36 15.09 -3.95
CA TYR A 309 8.27 15.55 -3.06
C TYR A 309 8.42 17.01 -2.64
N ASP A 310 9.59 17.61 -2.87
CA ASP A 310 9.88 19.03 -2.64
C ASP A 310 10.50 19.67 -3.90
N GLY A 311 10.55 21.00 -3.92
CA GLY A 311 11.20 21.77 -4.99
C GLY A 311 10.40 21.93 -6.27
N MET A 312 9.49 21.01 -6.59
CA MET A 312 8.66 21.07 -7.80
C MET A 312 7.25 21.64 -7.57
N HIS A 313 6.69 21.51 -6.36
CA HIS A 313 5.44 22.19 -5.97
C HIS A 313 5.55 23.70 -6.17
N TRP A 314 4.46 24.36 -6.57
CA TRP A 314 4.45 25.77 -6.98
C TRP A 314 5.18 26.71 -5.99
N ARG A 315 4.92 26.55 -4.69
CA ARG A 315 5.60 27.32 -3.62
C ARG A 315 7.11 27.10 -3.64
N ASP A 316 7.53 25.84 -3.58
CA ASP A 316 8.94 25.47 -3.43
C ASP A 316 9.72 25.80 -4.71
N TYR A 317 9.10 25.61 -5.87
CA TYR A 317 9.65 25.98 -7.17
C TYR A 317 9.99 27.47 -7.23
N GLU A 318 9.04 28.34 -6.85
CA GLU A 318 9.26 29.78 -6.83
C GLU A 318 10.32 30.20 -5.80
N ALA A 319 10.31 29.57 -4.63
CA ALA A 319 11.18 29.90 -3.51
C ALA A 319 12.65 29.49 -3.75
N TRP A 320 12.88 28.26 -4.22
CA TRP A 320 14.24 27.72 -4.37
C TRP A 320 14.39 26.69 -5.49
N GLY A 321 13.37 25.91 -5.83
CA GLY A 321 13.46 24.79 -6.78
C GLY A 321 13.96 25.20 -8.17
N LYS A 322 13.47 26.32 -8.72
CA LYS A 322 13.92 26.86 -10.02
C LYS A 322 15.43 27.07 -10.14
N THR A 323 16.14 27.21 -9.01
CA THR A 323 17.59 27.44 -8.99
C THR A 323 18.42 26.16 -9.06
N VAL A 324 17.84 25.00 -8.76
CA VAL A 324 18.56 23.72 -8.67
C VAL A 324 18.05 22.66 -9.62
N LEU A 325 16.74 22.66 -9.94
CA LEU A 325 16.12 21.62 -10.75
C LEU A 325 16.75 21.44 -12.14
N PRO A 326 17.15 22.48 -12.89
CA PRO A 326 17.78 22.28 -14.21
C PRO A 326 19.07 21.44 -14.14
N ALA A 327 19.93 21.70 -13.15
CA ALA A 327 21.16 20.94 -12.96
C ALA A 327 20.89 19.54 -12.42
N LEU A 328 19.96 19.43 -11.45
CA LEU A 328 19.56 18.15 -10.86
C LEU A 328 18.94 17.22 -11.91
N PHE A 329 18.06 17.72 -12.78
CA PHE A 329 17.44 16.93 -13.84
C PHE A 329 18.49 16.39 -14.82
N LYS A 330 19.46 17.22 -15.22
CA LYS A 330 20.58 16.77 -16.05
C LYS A 330 21.39 15.68 -15.34
N GLN A 331 21.60 15.81 -14.03
CA GLN A 331 22.29 14.78 -13.25
C GLN A 331 21.52 13.46 -13.22
N CYS A 332 20.20 13.51 -12.99
CA CYS A 332 19.34 12.32 -13.03
C CYS A 332 19.37 11.65 -14.41
N GLN A 333 19.26 12.42 -15.50
CA GLN A 333 19.32 11.90 -16.87
C GLN A 333 20.67 11.26 -17.20
N ASN A 334 21.77 11.90 -16.79
CA ASN A 334 23.12 11.32 -16.95
C ASN A 334 23.30 10.02 -16.16
N ALA A 335 22.58 9.87 -15.05
CA ALA A 335 22.51 8.64 -14.27
C ALA A 335 21.49 7.62 -14.81
N GLY A 336 20.91 7.87 -15.99
CA GLY A 336 19.94 6.98 -16.63
C GLY A 336 18.57 6.96 -15.96
N LYS A 337 18.22 7.97 -15.15
CA LYS A 337 16.93 8.04 -14.45
C LYS A 337 15.91 8.79 -15.29
N ALA A 338 14.75 8.19 -15.47
CA ALA A 338 13.56 8.91 -15.92
C ALA A 338 13.08 9.88 -14.81
N LEU A 339 12.43 10.96 -15.21
CA LEU A 339 11.92 11.98 -14.29
C LEU A 339 10.42 12.18 -14.49
N ARG A 340 9.69 12.22 -13.36
CA ARG A 340 8.28 12.56 -13.29
C ARG A 340 8.12 13.90 -12.59
N GLY A 341 7.34 14.80 -13.18
CA GLY A 341 7.03 16.09 -12.55
C GLY A 341 5.90 15.96 -11.54
N HIS A 342 6.17 16.31 -10.28
CA HIS A 342 5.21 16.25 -9.17
C HIS A 342 5.24 17.57 -8.37
N ALA A 343 4.24 18.43 -8.45
CA ALA A 343 3.07 18.41 -9.33
C ALA A 343 2.78 19.84 -9.86
N LEU A 344 2.04 19.94 -10.96
CA LEU A 344 1.69 21.24 -11.57
C LEU A 344 0.64 22.00 -10.76
N PHE A 345 -0.34 21.30 -10.20
CA PHE A 345 -1.40 21.90 -9.39
C PHE A 345 -1.81 20.99 -8.23
N THR A 346 -1.48 21.45 -7.02
CA THR A 346 -2.00 20.91 -5.75
C THR A 346 -2.89 22.00 -5.13
N PRO A 347 -4.23 21.86 -5.08
CA PRO A 347 -5.15 22.98 -4.83
C PRO A 347 -5.25 23.50 -3.40
N ALA A 348 -4.16 23.51 -2.64
CA ALA A 348 -4.10 24.08 -1.29
C ALA A 348 -3.09 25.23 -1.22
N TYR A 349 -3.41 26.27 -0.44
CA TYR A 349 -2.55 27.47 -0.32
C TYR A 349 -1.20 27.19 0.35
N MET A 350 -1.05 26.04 1.02
CA MET A 350 0.23 25.60 1.55
C MET A 350 1.24 25.23 0.46
N PHE A 351 0.78 24.84 -0.73
CA PHE A 351 1.61 24.50 -1.90
C PHE A 351 1.74 25.65 -2.91
N ALA A 352 1.08 26.79 -2.66
CA ALA A 352 1.22 28.00 -3.48
C ALA A 352 2.13 29.05 -2.80
N PRO A 353 2.77 29.95 -3.57
CA PRO A 353 3.50 31.08 -3.02
C PRO A 353 2.66 31.90 -2.01
N PRO A 354 3.22 32.37 -0.89
CA PRO A 354 2.45 33.08 0.14
C PRO A 354 1.64 34.29 -0.38
N LYS A 355 2.16 34.99 -1.39
CA LYS A 355 1.49 36.11 -2.08
C LYS A 355 0.13 35.74 -2.69
N CYS A 356 -0.10 34.47 -3.00
CA CYS A 356 -1.34 33.99 -3.62
C CYS A 356 -2.57 34.17 -2.72
N ARG A 357 -2.40 34.19 -1.38
CA ARG A 357 -3.49 34.39 -0.43
C ARG A 357 -4.14 35.78 -0.51
N GLY A 358 -3.42 36.78 -1.07
CA GLY A 358 -3.90 38.15 -1.20
C GLY A 358 -4.36 38.53 -2.61
N LEU A 359 -4.39 37.58 -3.55
CA LEU A 359 -4.80 37.85 -4.93
C LEU A 359 -6.33 37.78 -5.08
N SER A 360 -6.87 38.56 -6.03
CA SER A 360 -8.25 38.36 -6.47
C SER A 360 -8.39 37.02 -7.22
N ARG A 361 -9.63 36.54 -7.37
CA ARG A 361 -9.97 35.33 -8.12
C ARG A 361 -9.27 35.26 -9.49
N ASP A 362 -9.46 36.29 -10.31
CA ASP A 362 -8.89 36.34 -11.67
C ASP A 362 -7.36 36.35 -11.65
N ARG A 363 -6.75 37.08 -10.70
CA ARG A 363 -5.29 37.15 -10.59
C ARG A 363 -4.70 35.83 -10.11
N LEU A 364 -5.36 35.12 -9.20
CA LEU A 364 -4.90 33.80 -8.76
C LEU A 364 -5.02 32.78 -9.90
N TRP A 365 -6.13 32.81 -10.64
CA TRP A 365 -6.32 32.01 -11.86
C TRP A 365 -5.19 32.25 -12.86
N GLU A 366 -4.95 33.51 -13.23
CA GLU A 366 -3.88 33.90 -14.17
C GLU A 366 -2.50 33.42 -13.70
N GLN A 367 -2.20 33.55 -12.41
CA GLN A 367 -0.92 33.10 -11.86
C GLN A 367 -0.77 31.58 -11.88
N LEU A 368 -1.84 30.82 -11.59
CA LEU A 368 -1.85 29.36 -11.67
C LEU A 368 -1.61 28.90 -13.11
N MET A 369 -2.39 29.41 -14.07
CA MET A 369 -2.25 29.03 -15.48
C MET A 369 -0.86 29.38 -16.02
N LYS A 370 -0.34 30.55 -15.67
CA LYS A 370 1.03 30.94 -16.02
C LYS A 370 2.07 30.01 -15.41
N HIS A 371 1.90 29.58 -14.16
CA HIS A 371 2.80 28.62 -13.51
C HIS A 371 2.82 27.29 -14.27
N ILE A 372 1.65 26.73 -14.60
CA ILE A 372 1.49 25.48 -15.35
C ILE A 372 2.18 25.59 -16.71
N GLU A 373 1.86 26.62 -17.50
CA GLU A 373 2.46 26.84 -18.82
C GLU A 373 3.99 26.97 -18.74
N THR A 374 4.49 27.70 -17.75
CA THR A 374 5.93 27.90 -17.52
C THR A 374 6.62 26.57 -17.21
N MET A 375 6.08 25.78 -16.28
CA MET A 375 6.65 24.50 -15.89
C MET A 375 6.67 23.50 -17.05
N CYS A 376 5.54 23.37 -17.76
CA CYS A 376 5.43 22.49 -18.93
C CYS A 376 6.41 22.90 -20.03
N SER A 377 6.53 24.20 -20.33
CA SER A 377 7.41 24.70 -21.39
C SER A 377 8.88 24.45 -21.05
N LEU A 378 9.31 24.86 -19.84
CA LEU A 378 10.71 24.80 -19.41
C LEU A 378 11.25 23.38 -19.32
N TYR A 379 10.42 22.42 -18.90
CA TYR A 379 10.88 21.04 -18.62
C TYR A 379 10.33 19.99 -19.59
N SER A 380 9.76 20.41 -20.72
CA SER A 380 9.31 19.54 -21.82
C SER A 380 10.41 18.61 -22.32
N GLY A 381 11.68 19.02 -22.34
CA GLY A 381 12.80 18.16 -22.74
C GLY A 381 13.29 17.19 -21.67
N SER A 382 12.98 17.44 -20.39
CA SER A 382 13.58 16.73 -19.26
C SER A 382 12.70 15.64 -18.67
N LEU A 383 11.39 15.84 -18.69
CA LEU A 383 10.42 14.97 -18.02
C LEU A 383 9.71 14.05 -19.00
N GLN A 384 9.32 12.85 -18.56
CA GLN A 384 8.52 11.92 -19.35
C GLN A 384 7.03 12.08 -19.11
N SER A 385 6.67 12.51 -17.89
CA SER A 385 5.29 12.65 -17.44
C SER A 385 5.13 13.77 -16.42
N TRP A 386 3.92 14.28 -16.33
CA TRP A 386 3.49 15.30 -15.37
C TRP A 386 2.31 14.79 -14.56
N GLU A 387 2.43 14.80 -13.24
CA GLU A 387 1.27 14.85 -12.36
C GLU A 387 0.69 16.26 -12.47
N VAL A 388 -0.35 16.39 -13.30
CA VAL A 388 -1.02 17.67 -13.55
C VAL A 388 -1.74 18.11 -12.30
N LEU A 389 -2.48 17.17 -11.73
CA LEU A 389 -3.24 17.34 -10.51
C LEU A 389 -2.71 16.38 -9.46
N HIS A 390 -2.55 16.89 -8.24
CA HIS A 390 -2.20 16.08 -7.08
C HIS A 390 -3.13 16.37 -5.90
N GLY A 391 -3.76 15.33 -5.36
CA GLY A 391 -4.53 15.40 -4.12
C GLY A 391 -5.77 16.30 -4.19
N VAL A 392 -6.42 16.41 -5.35
CA VAL A 392 -7.55 17.35 -5.55
C VAL A 392 -8.83 16.99 -4.77
N ILE A 393 -8.93 15.75 -4.27
CA ILE A 393 -10.01 15.30 -3.38
C ILE A 393 -9.75 15.80 -1.96
N GLU A 394 -8.48 15.76 -1.52
CA GLU A 394 -8.04 16.20 -0.20
C GLU A 394 -7.91 17.73 -0.09
N TYR A 395 -7.45 18.36 -1.18
CA TYR A 395 -7.14 19.78 -1.23
C TYR A 395 -8.08 20.52 -2.18
N ASP A 396 -8.84 21.46 -1.64
CA ASP A 396 -9.89 22.17 -2.39
C ASP A 396 -9.84 23.70 -2.31
N GLU A 397 -9.01 24.26 -1.42
CA GLU A 397 -8.99 25.68 -1.08
C GLU A 397 -8.90 26.61 -2.30
N ILE A 398 -8.01 26.28 -3.24
CA ILE A 398 -7.74 27.13 -4.40
C ILE A 398 -8.87 27.03 -5.42
N TYR A 399 -9.28 25.82 -5.83
CA TYR A 399 -10.34 25.70 -6.85
C TYR A 399 -11.71 26.08 -6.32
N ASN A 400 -12.00 25.92 -5.02
CA ASN A 400 -13.23 26.46 -4.43
C ASN A 400 -13.28 28.00 -4.52
N PHE A 401 -12.12 28.66 -4.49
CA PHE A 401 -12.03 30.11 -4.63
C PHE A 401 -12.04 30.57 -6.10
N ILE A 402 -11.19 29.99 -6.95
CA ILE A 402 -11.03 30.42 -8.35
C ILE A 402 -11.99 29.76 -9.33
N GLY A 403 -12.73 28.75 -8.89
CA GLY A 403 -13.64 27.96 -9.71
C GLY A 403 -13.14 26.54 -9.97
N VAL A 404 -14.06 25.58 -9.88
CA VAL A 404 -13.81 24.15 -10.13
C VAL A 404 -13.34 23.91 -11.56
N GLU A 405 -13.69 24.80 -12.50
CA GLU A 405 -13.23 24.80 -13.88
C GLU A 405 -11.70 24.90 -14.01
N SER A 406 -10.98 25.33 -12.97
CA SER A 406 -9.51 25.32 -12.95
C SER A 406 -8.91 23.92 -13.08
N ILE A 407 -9.63 22.89 -12.64
CA ILE A 407 -9.21 21.49 -12.71
C ILE A 407 -9.08 21.01 -14.17
N PRO A 408 -10.14 21.02 -15.00
CA PRO A 408 -10.02 20.61 -16.40
C PRO A 408 -9.16 21.56 -17.23
N GLU A 409 -9.19 22.87 -16.95
CA GLU A 409 -8.35 23.84 -17.67
C GLU A 409 -6.85 23.63 -17.44
N ALA A 410 -6.43 23.22 -16.23
CA ALA A 410 -5.05 22.83 -15.96
C ALA A 410 -4.60 21.67 -16.87
N PHE A 411 -5.44 20.65 -17.04
CA PHE A 411 -5.16 19.53 -17.95
C PHE A 411 -5.13 19.94 -19.42
N LYS A 412 -6.10 20.74 -19.88
CA LYS A 412 -6.14 21.23 -21.27
C LYS A 412 -4.91 22.06 -21.60
N LEU A 413 -4.49 22.94 -20.69
CA LEU A 413 -3.28 23.74 -20.83
C LEU A 413 -2.01 22.88 -20.84
N ALA A 414 -1.90 21.91 -19.92
CA ALA A 414 -0.79 20.97 -19.88
C ALA A 414 -0.71 20.15 -21.18
N ARG A 415 -1.85 19.68 -21.71
CA ARG A 415 -1.91 18.91 -22.97
C ARG A 415 -1.45 19.73 -24.18
N LYS A 416 -1.83 21.00 -24.23
CA LYS A 416 -1.39 21.93 -25.27
C LYS A 416 0.12 22.19 -25.21
N THR A 417 0.67 22.31 -24.01
CA THR A 417 2.04 22.82 -23.78
C THR A 417 3.09 21.70 -23.67
N ALA A 418 2.75 20.57 -23.07
CA ALA A 418 3.64 19.42 -22.85
C ALA A 418 3.38 18.30 -23.87
N GLN A 419 3.48 18.61 -25.16
CA GLN A 419 3.22 17.64 -26.23
C GLN A 419 4.12 16.40 -26.13
N GLY A 420 3.54 15.22 -26.34
CA GLY A 420 4.23 13.93 -26.26
C GLY A 420 4.56 13.45 -24.84
N LYS A 421 4.06 14.13 -23.80
CA LYS A 421 4.22 13.72 -22.39
C LYS A 421 2.95 13.09 -21.86
N GLN A 422 3.12 12.15 -20.93
CA GLN A 422 1.99 11.61 -20.20
C GLN A 422 1.48 12.62 -19.16
N LEU A 423 0.17 12.82 -19.11
CA LEU A 423 -0.51 13.64 -18.12
C LEU A 423 -1.25 12.75 -17.13
N LEU A 424 -0.85 12.87 -15.88
CA LEU A 424 -1.24 11.97 -14.80
C LEU A 424 -2.15 12.69 -13.80
N LEU A 425 -3.12 11.95 -13.28
CA LEU A 425 -3.91 12.36 -12.12
C LEU A 425 -3.37 11.63 -10.89
N SER A 426 -2.96 12.37 -9.86
CA SER A 426 -2.53 11.79 -8.60
C SER A 426 -3.54 11.97 -7.48
N ASP A 427 -3.72 10.90 -6.73
CA ASP A 427 -4.53 10.87 -5.51
C ASP A 427 -3.74 10.26 -4.35
N LEU A 428 -4.08 10.68 -3.13
CA LEU A 428 -3.37 10.31 -1.90
C LEU A 428 -3.94 9.07 -1.22
N ASN A 429 -5.27 8.91 -1.25
CA ASN A 429 -6.01 8.19 -0.21
C ASN A 429 -6.91 7.06 -0.75
N SER A 430 -7.16 7.00 -2.06
CA SER A 430 -8.07 6.03 -2.70
C SER A 430 -7.73 4.56 -2.45
N LEU A 431 -6.45 4.22 -2.28
CA LEU A 431 -6.01 2.84 -2.03
C LEU A 431 -5.70 2.51 -0.57
N GLY A 432 -5.14 3.47 0.17
CA GLY A 432 -4.56 3.25 1.49
C GLY A 432 -5.51 3.48 2.67
N GLU A 433 -6.68 4.08 2.42
CA GLU A 433 -7.67 4.36 3.46
C GLU A 433 -8.66 3.20 3.65
N ILE A 434 -9.17 3.04 4.87
CA ILE A 434 -10.19 2.01 5.17
C ILE A 434 -11.55 2.43 4.59
N SER A 435 -11.84 3.73 4.58
CA SER A 435 -13.07 4.27 3.98
C SER A 435 -13.08 4.08 2.46
N GLU A 436 -14.24 3.74 1.90
CA GLU A 436 -14.44 3.67 0.44
C GLU A 436 -14.69 5.04 -0.19
N VAL A 437 -14.90 6.09 0.63
CA VAL A 437 -15.21 7.45 0.16
C VAL A 437 -14.13 7.99 -0.79
N PRO A 438 -12.82 7.97 -0.46
CA PRO A 438 -11.81 8.50 -1.37
C PRO A 438 -11.73 7.77 -2.71
N LEU A 439 -11.99 6.45 -2.73
CA LEU A 439 -12.04 5.68 -3.98
C LEU A 439 -13.25 6.08 -4.83
N ASN A 440 -14.42 6.23 -4.20
CA ASN A 440 -15.62 6.66 -4.90
C ASN A 440 -15.46 8.07 -5.48
N ASP A 441 -14.90 9.01 -4.70
CA ASP A 441 -14.64 10.38 -5.14
C ASP A 441 -13.65 10.42 -6.31
N LEU A 442 -12.62 9.57 -6.31
CA LEU A 442 -11.70 9.46 -7.46
C LEU A 442 -12.39 8.93 -8.72
N ILE A 443 -13.29 7.95 -8.58
CA ILE A 443 -14.07 7.45 -9.72
C ILE A 443 -15.02 8.53 -10.25
N GLU A 444 -15.72 9.26 -9.38
CA GLU A 444 -16.58 10.39 -9.77
C GLU A 444 -15.77 11.50 -10.47
N LEU A 445 -14.58 11.83 -9.95
CA LEU A 445 -13.67 12.80 -10.56
C LEU A 445 -13.23 12.37 -11.97
N LEU A 446 -12.89 11.09 -12.17
CA LEU A 446 -12.51 10.58 -13.49
C LEU A 446 -13.68 10.63 -14.48
N GLU A 447 -14.89 10.31 -14.03
CA GLU A 447 -16.10 10.42 -14.85
C GLU A 447 -16.38 11.89 -15.23
N TRP A 448 -16.24 12.82 -14.28
CA TRP A 448 -16.41 14.24 -14.55
C TRP A 448 -15.35 14.78 -15.52
N LEU A 449 -14.06 14.49 -15.30
CA LEU A 449 -12.97 14.89 -16.21
C LEU A 449 -13.22 14.38 -17.64
N LYS A 450 -13.70 13.15 -17.78
CA LYS A 450 -14.07 12.59 -19.08
C LYS A 450 -15.20 13.39 -19.75
N ASN A 451 -16.21 13.82 -18.99
CA ASN A 451 -17.30 14.66 -19.50
C ASN A 451 -16.83 16.08 -19.88
N GLU A 452 -15.78 16.58 -19.23
CA GLU A 452 -15.10 17.84 -19.57
C GLU A 452 -14.08 17.69 -20.74
N GLU A 453 -14.13 16.56 -21.46
CA GLU A 453 -13.24 16.21 -22.56
C GLU A 453 -11.74 16.17 -22.18
N VAL A 454 -11.45 15.91 -20.90
CA VAL A 454 -10.08 15.73 -20.40
C VAL A 454 -9.65 14.28 -20.55
N SER A 455 -8.53 14.07 -21.25
CA SER A 455 -7.87 12.77 -21.35
C SER A 455 -6.74 12.67 -20.31
N VAL A 456 -6.93 11.77 -19.34
CA VAL A 456 -5.92 11.35 -18.36
C VAL A 456 -5.19 10.12 -18.90
N ASP A 457 -3.87 10.12 -18.90
CA ASP A 457 -3.07 9.04 -19.49
C ASP A 457 -2.80 7.88 -18.52
N ALA A 458 -2.71 8.19 -17.21
CA ALA A 458 -2.54 7.21 -16.14
C ALA A 458 -2.81 7.83 -14.76
N LEU A 459 -3.01 6.96 -13.76
CA LEU A 459 -3.20 7.34 -12.36
C LEU A 459 -1.91 7.18 -11.58
N VAL A 460 -1.71 8.03 -10.57
CA VAL A 460 -0.63 7.90 -9.58
C VAL A 460 -1.18 7.90 -8.17
N LEU A 461 -1.18 6.74 -7.53
CA LEU A 461 -1.90 6.52 -6.27
C LEU A 461 -0.91 6.41 -5.12
N GLY A 462 -1.08 7.26 -4.10
CA GLY A 462 -0.31 7.23 -2.87
C GLY A 462 -0.62 6.00 -2.03
N VAL A 463 0.41 5.35 -1.51
CA VAL A 463 0.26 4.22 -0.58
C VAL A 463 1.26 4.38 0.58
N ASN A 464 0.97 5.33 1.46
CA ASN A 464 1.75 5.58 2.67
C ASN A 464 1.01 5.02 3.88
N LEU A 465 1.30 3.77 4.24
CA LEU A 465 0.56 3.02 5.27
C LEU A 465 1.03 3.41 6.67
N LYS A 466 0.57 4.58 7.13
CA LYS A 466 0.81 5.11 8.49
C LYS A 466 0.20 4.23 9.56
N ARG A 467 -0.97 3.66 9.26
CA ARG A 467 -1.66 2.66 10.06
C ARG A 467 -1.75 1.40 9.22
N LEU A 468 -1.58 0.23 9.84
CA LEU A 468 -1.53 -1.06 9.14
C LEU A 468 -2.92 -1.64 8.89
N ASP A 469 -3.91 -0.75 8.82
CA ASP A 469 -5.33 -1.05 8.90
C ASP A 469 -5.86 -1.60 7.57
N VAL A 470 -5.11 -1.50 6.47
CA VAL A 470 -5.50 -2.09 5.18
C VAL A 470 -4.57 -3.26 4.90
N ALA A 471 -5.14 -4.43 4.59
CA ALA A 471 -4.40 -5.58 4.08
C ALA A 471 -4.36 -5.59 2.54
N PRO A 472 -3.39 -6.28 1.90
CA PRO A 472 -3.29 -6.40 0.45
C PRO A 472 -4.58 -6.89 -0.23
N GLN A 473 -5.35 -7.78 0.41
CA GLN A 473 -6.62 -8.28 -0.10
C GLN A 473 -7.68 -7.18 -0.27
N SER A 474 -7.74 -6.24 0.67
CA SER A 474 -8.66 -5.11 0.60
C SER A 474 -8.23 -4.15 -0.51
N MET A 475 -6.93 -3.83 -0.57
CA MET A 475 -6.37 -2.99 -1.62
C MET A 475 -6.53 -3.60 -3.02
N GLU A 476 -6.46 -4.93 -3.14
CA GLU A 476 -6.72 -5.66 -4.38
C GLU A 476 -8.14 -5.41 -4.90
N LYS A 477 -9.15 -5.47 -4.03
CA LYS A 477 -10.55 -5.18 -4.41
C LYS A 477 -10.73 -3.73 -4.88
N ARG A 478 -10.02 -2.78 -4.27
CA ARG A 478 -10.02 -1.38 -4.68
C ARG A 478 -9.40 -1.19 -6.05
N LEU A 479 -8.27 -1.85 -6.29
CA LEU A 479 -7.63 -1.89 -7.61
C LEU A 479 -8.55 -2.51 -8.67
N ASP A 480 -9.25 -3.62 -8.36
CA ASP A 480 -10.23 -4.22 -9.27
C ASP A 480 -11.34 -3.23 -9.67
N ARG A 481 -11.93 -2.53 -8.69
CA ARG A 481 -12.97 -1.53 -8.94
C ARG A 481 -12.45 -0.38 -9.78
N LEU A 482 -11.29 0.17 -9.42
CA LEU A 482 -10.69 1.30 -10.13
C LEU A 482 -10.29 0.95 -11.56
N ALA A 483 -9.67 -0.22 -11.76
CA ALA A 483 -9.29 -0.72 -13.07
C ALA A 483 -10.52 -0.95 -13.96
N GLY A 484 -11.59 -1.56 -13.40
CA GLY A 484 -12.84 -1.80 -14.13
C GLY A 484 -13.59 -0.52 -14.51
N LYS A 485 -13.41 0.58 -13.77
CA LYS A 485 -14.05 1.87 -14.05
C LYS A 485 -13.24 2.77 -14.98
N SER A 486 -11.92 2.81 -14.82
CA SER A 486 -11.06 3.73 -15.56
C SER A 486 -10.42 3.11 -16.81
N GLY A 487 -10.02 1.84 -16.73
CA GLY A 487 -9.18 1.19 -17.75
C GLY A 487 -7.77 1.81 -17.90
N LEU A 488 -7.37 2.69 -16.97
CA LEU A 488 -6.12 3.43 -17.06
C LEU A 488 -4.94 2.64 -16.47
N PRO A 489 -3.71 2.83 -16.98
CA PRO A 489 -2.51 2.41 -16.27
C PRO A 489 -2.40 3.10 -14.92
N ILE A 490 -1.84 2.40 -13.94
CA ILE A 490 -1.70 2.88 -12.56
C ILE A 490 -0.22 2.79 -12.14
N TYR A 491 0.26 3.81 -11.45
CA TYR A 491 1.54 3.81 -10.74
C TYR A 491 1.29 3.99 -9.24
N ILE A 492 1.98 3.21 -8.42
CA ILE A 492 2.02 3.46 -6.98
C ILE A 492 3.12 4.49 -6.70
N ARG A 493 2.84 5.47 -5.84
CA ARG A 493 3.83 6.43 -5.35
C ARG A 493 3.89 6.46 -3.83
N ASP A 494 4.98 7.00 -3.32
CA ASP A 494 5.21 7.20 -1.88
C ASP A 494 4.94 5.91 -1.08
N PHE A 495 5.33 4.75 -1.64
CA PHE A 495 5.08 3.48 -0.98
C PHE A 495 5.95 3.38 0.27
N ALA A 496 5.30 3.23 1.42
CA ALA A 496 5.96 3.09 2.72
C ALA A 496 5.03 2.35 3.70
N VAL A 497 5.61 1.60 4.64
CA VAL A 497 4.88 0.81 5.65
C VAL A 497 5.38 1.18 7.04
N ASN A 498 4.49 1.66 7.92
CA ASN A 498 4.80 1.92 9.32
C ASN A 498 4.76 0.63 10.15
N GLU A 499 5.89 -0.05 10.28
CA GLU A 499 6.02 -1.23 11.14
C GLU A 499 7.38 -1.21 11.84
N GLU A 500 7.37 -1.37 13.16
CA GLU A 500 8.56 -1.30 14.01
C GLU A 500 9.39 -2.58 13.92
N ASN A 501 8.75 -3.74 13.81
CA ASN A 501 9.43 -5.00 13.66
C ASN A 501 9.96 -5.14 12.21
N PRO A 502 11.30 -5.18 12.01
CA PRO A 502 11.86 -5.18 10.66
C PRO A 502 11.51 -6.43 9.83
N GLU A 503 11.25 -7.58 10.47
CA GLU A 503 10.84 -8.80 9.76
C GLU A 503 9.40 -8.68 9.27
N VAL A 504 8.49 -8.24 10.16
CA VAL A 504 7.08 -8.03 9.80
C VAL A 504 6.98 -6.98 8.71
N GLN A 505 7.72 -5.87 8.83
CA GLN A 505 7.77 -4.85 7.77
C GLN A 505 8.20 -5.45 6.43
N ALA A 506 9.25 -6.28 6.42
CA ALA A 506 9.74 -6.90 5.20
C ALA A 506 8.71 -7.84 4.56
N ASP A 507 8.00 -8.63 5.38
CA ASP A 507 6.92 -9.50 4.92
C ASP A 507 5.75 -8.70 4.33
N MET A 508 5.34 -7.62 4.99
CA MET A 508 4.27 -6.75 4.51
C MET A 508 4.64 -6.07 3.19
N VAL A 509 5.85 -5.51 3.12
CA VAL A 509 6.39 -4.90 1.89
C VAL A 509 6.43 -5.92 0.76
N ARG A 510 6.89 -7.15 1.02
CA ARG A 510 6.88 -8.24 0.03
C ARG A 510 5.47 -8.52 -0.48
N ASP A 511 4.48 -8.64 0.41
CA ASP A 511 3.11 -8.97 0.02
C ASP A 511 2.45 -7.85 -0.79
N TYR A 512 2.68 -6.59 -0.43
CA TYR A 512 2.25 -5.46 -1.26
C TYR A 512 2.92 -5.45 -2.64
N PHE A 513 4.22 -5.74 -2.69
CA PHE A 513 4.92 -5.87 -3.97
C PHE A 513 4.39 -7.04 -4.80
N LEU A 514 4.08 -8.20 -4.20
CA LEU A 514 3.43 -9.32 -4.87
C LEU A 514 2.08 -8.92 -5.45
N LEU A 515 1.25 -8.22 -4.67
CA LEU A 515 0.00 -7.65 -5.16
C LEU A 515 0.27 -6.76 -6.36
N PHE A 516 1.10 -5.73 -6.21
CA PHE A 516 1.32 -4.74 -7.27
C PHE A 516 1.88 -5.36 -8.55
N PHE A 517 2.83 -6.27 -8.41
CA PHE A 517 3.41 -6.98 -9.54
C PHE A 517 2.42 -7.96 -10.18
N SER A 518 1.44 -8.51 -9.45
CA SER A 518 0.45 -9.42 -10.06
C SER A 518 -0.57 -8.74 -10.98
N ARG A 519 -0.74 -7.42 -10.91
CA ARG A 519 -1.80 -6.66 -11.61
C ARG A 519 -1.33 -6.15 -12.97
N ARG A 520 -2.13 -6.27 -14.04
CA ARG A 520 -1.71 -5.86 -15.40
C ARG A 520 -1.67 -4.34 -15.58
N GLU A 521 -2.60 -3.65 -14.95
CA GLU A 521 -2.76 -2.20 -14.99
C GLU A 521 -1.64 -1.47 -14.23
N LEU A 522 -1.01 -2.12 -13.24
CA LEU A 522 0.09 -1.52 -12.50
C LEU A 522 1.40 -1.57 -13.29
N ARG A 523 1.99 -0.41 -13.50
CA ARG A 523 3.22 -0.22 -14.28
C ARG A 523 4.47 -0.07 -13.43
N GLY A 524 4.31 0.27 -12.15
CA GLY A 524 5.43 0.38 -11.24
C GLY A 524 5.09 0.98 -9.89
N VAL A 525 6.09 0.98 -9.02
CA VAL A 525 6.03 1.48 -7.65
C VAL A 525 7.17 2.46 -7.44
N SER A 526 6.89 3.58 -6.77
CA SER A 526 7.91 4.49 -6.26
C SER A 526 7.93 4.38 -4.75
N LEU A 527 9.11 4.09 -4.18
CA LEU A 527 9.28 4.11 -2.73
C LEU A 527 9.15 5.54 -2.21
N GLY A 528 8.57 5.71 -1.04
CA GLY A 528 8.69 6.97 -0.29
C GLY A 528 10.15 7.28 0.07
N GLU A 529 10.39 8.44 0.68
CA GLU A 529 11.73 8.87 1.08
C GLU A 529 12.49 7.75 1.79
N PRO A 530 13.55 7.18 1.18
CA PRO A 530 14.08 5.90 1.62
C PRO A 530 14.97 6.02 2.87
N TRP A 531 15.46 7.22 3.21
CA TRP A 531 16.43 7.39 4.27
C TRP A 531 15.81 7.73 5.64
N GLU A 532 16.10 6.89 6.64
CA GLU A 532 15.59 7.04 8.01
C GLU A 532 15.85 8.42 8.61
N ALA A 533 17.04 9.01 8.38
CA ALA A 533 17.35 10.31 8.96
C ALA A 533 16.56 11.47 8.32
N ALA A 534 16.00 11.28 7.12
CA ALA A 534 15.17 12.28 6.46
C ALA A 534 13.70 12.19 6.85
N LEU A 535 13.26 11.11 7.51
CA LEU A 535 11.85 10.86 7.81
C LEU A 535 11.40 11.37 9.19
N LEU A 536 10.14 11.78 9.27
CA LEU A 536 9.45 11.99 10.55
C LEU A 536 9.17 10.66 11.26
N ASN A 537 8.75 9.65 10.50
CA ASN A 537 8.54 8.30 10.98
C ASN A 537 9.64 7.38 10.46
N ALA A 538 10.61 7.06 11.32
CA ALA A 538 11.77 6.23 11.00
C ALA A 538 11.40 4.78 10.60
N ASN A 539 10.25 4.29 11.06
CA ASN A 539 9.81 2.93 10.77
C ASN A 539 9.62 2.74 9.26
N MET A 540 9.14 3.76 8.56
CA MET A 540 8.86 3.74 7.12
C MET A 540 10.10 3.71 6.19
N ALA A 541 11.31 3.87 6.73
CA ALA A 541 12.51 3.89 5.91
C ALA A 541 12.86 2.54 5.29
N TYR A 542 13.57 2.59 4.16
CA TYR A 542 14.18 1.45 3.48
C TYR A 542 15.69 1.34 3.73
N TYR A 543 16.32 2.45 4.13
CA TYR A 543 17.71 2.51 4.57
C TYR A 543 17.79 3.16 5.95
N ASP A 544 18.64 2.62 6.81
CA ASP A 544 18.85 3.15 8.14
C ASP A 544 19.56 4.52 8.12
N LYS A 545 19.72 5.15 9.29
CA LYS A 545 20.45 6.42 9.45
C LYS A 545 21.85 6.41 8.83
N LYS A 546 22.51 5.24 8.71
CA LYS A 546 23.86 5.05 8.17
C LYS A 546 23.85 4.53 6.73
N MET A 547 22.74 4.67 6.02
CA MET A 547 22.57 4.27 4.61
C MET A 547 22.73 2.76 4.37
N GLN A 548 22.54 1.93 5.39
CA GLN A 548 22.50 0.48 5.22
C GLN A 548 21.08 0.03 4.87
N PRO A 549 20.89 -0.90 3.93
CA PRO A 549 19.57 -1.38 3.57
C PRO A 549 18.91 -2.10 4.75
N LYS A 550 17.65 -1.74 5.04
CA LYS A 550 16.80 -2.46 5.98
C LYS A 550 16.25 -3.73 5.32
N LYS A 551 15.70 -4.64 6.12
CA LYS A 551 15.13 -5.92 5.66
C LYS A 551 14.06 -5.74 4.57
N SER A 552 13.26 -4.69 4.67
CA SER A 552 12.26 -4.31 3.64
C SER A 552 12.89 -4.00 2.28
N MET A 553 14.04 -3.30 2.24
CA MET A 553 14.78 -3.05 1.00
C MET A 553 15.41 -4.33 0.45
N LEU A 554 15.95 -5.19 1.32
CA LEU A 554 16.49 -6.48 0.92
C LEU A 554 15.40 -7.39 0.31
N ALA A 555 14.19 -7.37 0.86
CA ALA A 555 13.05 -8.09 0.30
C ALA A 555 12.68 -7.58 -1.10
N ILE A 556 12.66 -6.26 -1.31
CA ILE A 556 12.42 -5.65 -2.64
C ILE A 556 13.52 -6.05 -3.64
N GLN A 557 14.79 -6.02 -3.21
CA GLN A 557 15.93 -6.41 -4.04
C GLN A 557 15.80 -7.86 -4.50
N LYS A 558 15.50 -8.77 -3.56
CA LYS A 558 15.29 -10.17 -3.87
C LYS A 558 14.19 -10.38 -4.92
N LEU A 559 13.04 -9.73 -4.72
CA LEU A 559 11.92 -9.85 -5.66
C LEU A 559 12.31 -9.38 -7.08
N LEU A 560 12.93 -8.20 -7.19
CA LEU A 560 13.17 -7.56 -8.49
C LEU A 560 14.43 -8.05 -9.21
N GLN A 561 15.43 -8.54 -8.49
CA GLN A 561 16.74 -8.94 -9.03
C GLN A 561 16.96 -10.45 -9.06
N GLU A 562 16.10 -11.22 -8.39
CA GLU A 562 16.18 -12.68 -8.37
C GLU A 562 14.86 -13.29 -8.83
N ASP A 563 13.77 -13.06 -8.08
CA ASP A 563 12.54 -13.83 -8.24
C ASP A 563 11.76 -13.47 -9.51
N TRP A 564 11.81 -12.20 -9.94
CA TRP A 564 11.08 -11.67 -11.10
C TRP A 564 12.00 -11.34 -12.27
N GLN A 565 13.00 -12.19 -12.50
CA GLN A 565 13.92 -12.08 -13.61
C GLN A 565 14.00 -13.39 -14.41
N SER A 566 14.20 -13.31 -15.71
CA SER A 566 14.47 -14.46 -16.57
C SER A 566 15.87 -14.37 -17.16
N ASN A 567 16.81 -15.11 -16.58
CA ASN A 567 18.12 -15.34 -17.18
C ASN A 567 18.30 -16.84 -17.35
N LEU A 568 18.22 -17.33 -18.59
CA LEU A 568 18.13 -18.75 -18.89
C LEU A 568 19.22 -19.17 -19.86
N GLU A 569 19.76 -20.38 -19.65
CA GLU A 569 20.54 -21.11 -20.65
C GLU A 569 19.80 -22.41 -20.97
N LEU A 570 19.46 -22.60 -22.23
CA LEU A 570 18.62 -23.68 -22.74
C LEU A 570 19.25 -24.30 -23.99
N GLU A 571 18.75 -25.45 -24.44
CA GLU A 571 19.14 -26.08 -25.70
C GLU A 571 17.91 -26.35 -26.56
N SER A 572 18.04 -26.19 -27.88
CA SER A 572 16.98 -26.60 -28.81
C SER A 572 16.81 -28.12 -28.86
N ASP A 573 15.57 -28.55 -29.09
CA ASP A 573 15.22 -29.97 -29.25
C ASP A 573 15.77 -30.56 -30.56
N GLU A 574 15.49 -31.85 -30.81
CA GLU A 574 15.95 -32.55 -32.01
C GLU A 574 15.38 -31.98 -33.33
N ASN A 575 14.31 -31.17 -33.26
CA ASN A 575 13.74 -30.46 -34.42
C ASN A 575 14.19 -28.98 -34.48
N GLY A 576 15.20 -28.60 -33.70
CA GLY A 576 15.71 -27.23 -33.63
C GLY A 576 14.73 -26.23 -33.00
N LYS A 577 13.75 -26.69 -32.22
CA LYS A 577 12.75 -25.82 -31.58
C LYS A 577 13.06 -25.61 -30.10
N LEU A 578 12.62 -24.47 -29.57
CA LEU A 578 12.66 -24.18 -28.15
C LEU A 578 11.42 -23.40 -27.75
N GLU A 579 10.77 -23.78 -26.66
CA GLU A 579 9.67 -23.03 -26.07
C GLU A 579 9.98 -22.74 -24.60
N THR A 580 9.78 -21.49 -24.17
CA THR A 580 10.00 -21.10 -22.78
C THR A 580 9.14 -19.89 -22.40
N SER A 581 8.89 -19.73 -21.09
CA SER A 581 8.12 -18.61 -20.54
C SER A 581 9.06 -17.63 -19.83
N LEU A 582 8.99 -16.36 -20.22
CA LEU A 582 9.88 -15.29 -19.75
C LEU A 582 9.08 -14.17 -19.11
N PHE A 583 9.63 -13.52 -18.09
CA PHE A 583 9.03 -12.29 -17.57
C PHE A 583 8.95 -11.22 -18.67
N LEU A 584 7.91 -10.40 -18.66
CA LEU A 584 7.73 -9.35 -19.66
C LEU A 584 8.90 -8.35 -19.58
N GLY A 585 9.51 -8.07 -20.73
CA GLY A 585 10.76 -7.31 -20.79
C GLY A 585 11.52 -7.46 -22.09
N ARG A 586 12.66 -6.76 -22.17
CA ARG A 586 13.62 -6.87 -23.29
C ARG A 586 14.73 -7.82 -22.94
N TYR A 587 15.23 -8.55 -23.93
CA TYR A 587 16.24 -9.58 -23.77
C TYR A 587 17.31 -9.49 -24.86
N ASP A 588 18.55 -9.74 -24.48
CA ASP A 588 19.55 -10.21 -25.42
C ASP A 588 19.34 -11.73 -25.60
N LEU A 589 18.96 -12.14 -26.82
CA LEU A 589 18.89 -13.53 -27.27
C LEU A 589 20.21 -13.89 -27.97
N ILE A 590 20.92 -14.87 -27.44
CA ILE A 590 22.21 -15.33 -27.96
C ILE A 590 22.10 -16.82 -28.30
N VAL A 591 22.34 -17.18 -29.56
CA VAL A 591 22.35 -18.58 -30.02
C VAL A 591 23.77 -18.98 -30.36
N LYS A 592 24.22 -20.13 -29.82
CA LYS A 592 25.56 -20.69 -30.06
C LYS A 592 25.45 -22.11 -30.58
N HIS A 593 26.19 -22.41 -31.66
CA HIS A 593 26.31 -23.76 -32.19
C HIS A 593 27.70 -23.95 -32.81
N GLY A 594 28.54 -24.78 -32.18
CA GLY A 594 29.97 -24.82 -32.48
C GLY A 594 30.64 -23.47 -32.20
N GLU A 595 31.38 -22.93 -33.18
CA GLU A 595 32.03 -21.61 -33.08
C GLU A 595 31.12 -20.44 -33.47
N GLN A 596 29.94 -20.72 -34.05
CA GLN A 596 29.04 -19.67 -34.52
C GLN A 596 28.21 -19.11 -33.37
N VAL A 597 28.09 -17.77 -33.34
CA VAL A 597 27.30 -17.03 -32.35
C VAL A 597 26.42 -16.02 -33.07
N LEU A 598 25.11 -16.11 -32.87
CA LEU A 598 24.14 -15.10 -33.29
C LEU A 598 23.65 -14.35 -32.05
N LYS A 599 23.52 -13.01 -32.15
CA LYS A 599 22.93 -12.18 -31.10
C LYS A 599 21.84 -11.29 -31.68
N GLN A 600 20.67 -11.28 -31.05
CA GLN A 600 19.53 -10.43 -31.41
C GLN A 600 18.85 -9.89 -30.15
N GLU A 601 18.34 -8.65 -30.19
CA GLU A 601 17.47 -8.14 -29.13
C GLU A 601 16.01 -8.53 -29.43
N ILE A 602 15.30 -9.02 -28.40
CA ILE A 602 13.89 -9.40 -28.49
C ILE A 602 13.11 -8.75 -27.34
N GLU A 603 11.79 -8.70 -27.46
CA GLU A 603 10.93 -8.13 -26.43
C GLU A 603 9.67 -8.98 -26.23
N ILE A 604 9.39 -9.32 -24.97
CA ILE A 604 8.17 -9.99 -24.54
C ILE A 604 7.26 -8.93 -23.93
N LYS A 605 6.27 -8.46 -24.69
CA LYS A 605 5.42 -7.30 -24.32
C LYS A 605 4.11 -7.66 -23.65
N ASP A 606 3.53 -8.79 -24.04
CA ASP A 606 2.18 -9.18 -23.72
C ASP A 606 2.18 -10.63 -23.23
N PRO A 607 1.61 -10.92 -22.05
CA PRO A 607 1.55 -12.28 -21.54
C PRO A 607 0.63 -13.20 -22.37
N ASP A 608 -0.32 -12.64 -23.12
CA ASP A 608 -1.30 -13.42 -23.89
C ASP A 608 -0.84 -13.72 -25.32
N LEU A 609 0.27 -13.12 -25.78
CA LEU A 609 0.77 -13.26 -27.14
C LEU A 609 2.12 -13.95 -27.16
N ALA A 610 2.19 -15.11 -27.82
CA ALA A 610 3.45 -15.80 -28.05
C ALA A 610 4.33 -15.01 -29.03
N VAL A 611 5.59 -14.80 -28.65
CA VAL A 611 6.61 -14.24 -29.54
C VAL A 611 7.25 -15.39 -30.31
N GLN A 612 6.98 -15.45 -31.61
CA GLN A 612 7.52 -16.48 -32.51
C GLN A 612 8.70 -15.91 -33.31
N ILE A 613 9.84 -16.56 -33.24
CA ILE A 613 11.06 -16.13 -33.94
C ILE A 613 11.69 -17.33 -34.66
N THR A 614 11.98 -17.15 -35.94
CA THR A 614 12.84 -18.07 -36.70
C THR A 614 14.22 -17.44 -36.85
N LEU A 615 15.27 -18.15 -36.42
CA LEU A 615 16.66 -17.70 -36.54
C LEU A 615 17.42 -18.66 -37.44
N THR A 616 18.13 -18.11 -38.43
CA THR A 616 18.98 -18.88 -39.33
C THR A 616 20.43 -18.50 -39.09
N LEU A 617 21.27 -19.50 -38.78
CA LEU A 617 22.72 -19.34 -38.80
C LEU A 617 23.22 -19.59 -40.22
N ASP A 618 23.77 -18.55 -40.84
CA ASP A 618 24.41 -18.68 -42.16
C ASP A 618 25.78 -19.38 -42.02
N ALA A 619 26.23 -20.05 -43.09
CA ALA A 619 27.62 -20.45 -43.20
C ALA A 619 28.49 -19.19 -43.29
N ASN A 620 29.60 -19.11 -42.54
CA ASN A 620 30.54 -18.00 -42.71
C ASN A 620 30.96 -17.90 -44.19
N PRO A 621 31.12 -16.68 -44.75
CA PRO A 621 31.67 -16.49 -46.08
C PRO A 621 33.10 -17.01 -46.22
#